data_AF-A0A315YM10-F1
#
_entry.id   AF-A0A315YM10-F1
#
_cell.length_a   1.000
_cell.length_b   1.000
_cell.length_c   1.000
_cell.angle_alpha   90.00
_cell.angle_beta   90.00
_cell.angle_gamma   90.00
#
_symmetry.space_group_name_H-M   'P 1'
#
loop_
_entity.id
_entity.type
_entity.pdbx_description
1 polymer ?
#
loop_
_entity_poly.entity_id
_entity_poly.type
_entity_poly.pdbx_seq_one_letter_code
_entity_poly.pdbx_strand_id
1 'polypeptide(L)'
;MFNIVDFLPVGEENAITMTELAIILNCSKREARALIYEARCKGAVICSSPDSAKGGYFLPKNNDEVRRFIMFAEHRINSTKEATRSAKKFLKKGGFS
;
A
#
# COMPACT_ATOMS: atom_id res chain seq x y z
N MET A 1 21.47 -3.70 10.61
CA MET A 1 20.06 -3.29 10.83
C MET A 1 19.31 -3.61 9.55
N PHE A 2 18.19 -4.33 9.63
CA PHE A 2 17.41 -4.77 8.48
C PHE A 2 16.51 -3.60 7.99
N ASN A 3 16.52 -3.29 6.69
CA ASN A 3 15.66 -2.26 6.11
C ASN A 3 14.93 -2.82 4.88
N ILE A 4 13.59 -2.80 4.90
CA ILE A 4 12.77 -3.31 3.80
C ILE A 4 12.95 -2.53 2.50
N VAL A 5 13.37 -1.25 2.59
CA VAL A 5 13.63 -0.39 1.42
C VAL A 5 14.69 -0.99 0.50
N ASP A 6 15.67 -1.71 1.06
CA ASP A 6 16.78 -2.29 0.29
C ASP A 6 16.34 -3.44 -0.63
N PHE A 7 15.12 -3.96 -0.43
CA PHE A 7 14.53 -5.03 -1.23
C PHE A 7 13.52 -4.52 -2.27
N LEU A 8 13.29 -3.20 -2.30
CA LEU A 8 12.33 -2.60 -3.22
C LEU A 8 13.02 -2.10 -4.49
N PRO A 9 12.55 -2.53 -5.66
CA PRO A 9 13.08 -2.03 -6.92
C PRO A 9 12.65 -0.58 -7.15
N VAL A 10 13.41 0.14 -7.99
CA VAL A 10 13.12 1.52 -8.39
C VAL A 10 12.28 1.53 -9.67
N GLY A 11 11.22 2.34 -9.69
CA GLY A 11 10.30 2.50 -10.83
C GLY A 11 9.07 1.60 -10.77
N GLU A 12 7.91 2.13 -11.19
CA GLU A 12 6.63 1.42 -11.18
C GLU A 12 6.63 0.16 -12.07
N GLU A 13 7.37 0.21 -13.18
CA GLU A 13 7.55 -0.90 -14.11
C GLU A 13 8.24 -2.13 -13.49
N ASN A 14 9.01 -1.89 -12.42
CA ASN A 14 9.76 -2.94 -11.74
C ASN A 14 9.07 -3.42 -10.46
N ALA A 15 7.84 -2.96 -10.18
CA ALA A 15 7.14 -3.24 -8.94
C ALA A 15 7.19 -4.72 -8.53
N ILE A 16 7.52 -4.96 -7.26
CA ILE A 16 7.57 -6.29 -6.66
C ILE A 16 6.26 -6.61 -5.96
N THR A 17 5.72 -7.81 -6.22
CA THR A 17 4.49 -8.25 -5.57
C THR A 17 4.74 -8.53 -4.08
N MET A 18 3.67 -8.46 -3.27
CA MET A 18 3.75 -8.84 -1.85
C MET A 18 4.14 -10.31 -1.65
N THR A 19 3.82 -11.18 -2.61
CA THR A 19 4.19 -12.60 -2.55
C THR A 19 5.68 -12.77 -2.77
N GLU A 20 6.25 -12.15 -3.81
CA GLU A 20 7.69 -12.18 -4.07
C GLU A 20 8.48 -11.56 -2.91
N LEU A 21 8.03 -10.41 -2.40
CA LEU A 21 8.69 -9.76 -1.26
C LEU A 21 8.67 -10.63 0.00
N ALA A 22 7.56 -11.31 0.31
CA ALA A 22 7.48 -12.22 1.45
C ALA A 22 8.45 -13.40 1.32
N ILE A 23 8.61 -13.95 0.11
CA ILE A 23 9.57 -15.02 -0.20
C ILE A 23 11.01 -14.55 0.04
N ILE A 24 11.37 -13.37 -0.49
CA ILE A 24 12.71 -12.79 -0.34
C ILE A 24 13.05 -12.53 1.13
N LEU A 25 12.07 -12.04 1.89
CA LEU A 25 12.24 -11.73 3.30
C LEU A 25 12.11 -12.95 4.23
N ASN A 26 11.80 -14.13 3.69
CA ASN A 26 11.50 -15.35 4.44
C ASN A 26 10.49 -15.11 5.59
N CYS A 27 9.41 -14.39 5.29
CA CYS A 27 8.37 -14.07 6.26
C CYS A 27 6.96 -14.23 5.64
N SER A 28 5.94 -14.08 6.47
CA SER A 28 4.57 -14.04 5.98
C SER A 28 4.27 -12.74 5.22
N LYS A 29 3.30 -12.79 4.30
CA LYS A 29 2.75 -11.58 3.65
C LYS A 29 2.17 -10.55 4.65
N ARG A 30 1.85 -10.97 5.87
CA ARG A 30 1.36 -10.07 6.93
C ARG A 30 2.53 -9.29 7.53
N GLU A 31 3.63 -9.97 7.85
CA GLU A 31 4.85 -9.35 8.36
C GLU A 31 5.46 -8.41 7.32
N ALA A 32 5.57 -8.84 6.06
CA ALA A 32 6.05 -7.98 4.97
C ALA A 32 5.22 -6.69 4.82
N ARG A 33 3.88 -6.77 4.94
CA ARG A 33 3.03 -5.57 4.95
C ARG A 33 3.29 -4.65 6.15
N ALA A 34 3.48 -5.22 7.33
CA ALA A 34 3.76 -4.45 8.54
C ALA A 34 5.10 -3.70 8.40
N LEU A 35 6.11 -4.35 7.84
CA LEU A 35 7.41 -3.74 7.56
C LEU A 35 7.31 -2.58 6.53
N ILE A 36 6.55 -2.76 5.45
CA ILE A 36 6.30 -1.67 4.47
C ILE A 36 5.59 -0.49 5.14
N TYR A 37 4.57 -0.77 5.95
CA TYR A 37 3.84 0.26 6.68
C TYR A 37 4.76 1.03 7.64
N GLU A 38 5.55 0.31 8.44
CA GLU A 38 6.50 0.91 9.37
C GLU A 38 7.53 1.78 8.65
N ALA A 39 8.09 1.31 7.54
CA ALA A 39 9.04 2.08 6.74
C ALA A 39 8.41 3.37 6.19
N ARG A 40 7.17 3.31 5.68
CA ARG A 40 6.41 4.52 5.27
C ARG A 40 6.19 5.48 6.43
N CYS A 41 5.81 4.98 7.60
CA CYS A 41 5.64 5.81 8.81
C CYS A 41 6.94 6.48 9.27
N LYS A 42 8.09 5.87 8.98
CA LYS A 42 9.42 6.44 9.23
C LYS A 42 9.90 7.39 8.13
N GLY A 43 9.09 7.65 7.11
CA GLY A 43 9.37 8.61 6.04
C GLY A 43 9.88 8.01 4.74
N ALA A 44 9.96 6.69 4.60
CA ALA A 44 10.34 6.08 3.32
C ALA A 44 9.23 6.30 2.27
N VAL A 45 9.60 6.85 1.12
CA VAL A 45 8.68 7.08 0.00
C VAL A 45 8.52 5.78 -0.79
N ILE A 46 7.72 4.85 -0.25
CA ILE A 46 7.41 3.57 -0.90
C ILE A 46 6.07 3.72 -1.61
N CYS A 47 6.06 3.60 -2.94
CA CYS A 47 4.86 3.62 -3.75
C CYS A 47 4.22 2.23 -3.85
N SER A 48 2.93 2.19 -4.16
CA SER A 48 2.24 0.95 -4.51
C SER A 48 1.25 1.19 -5.63
N SER A 49 1.23 0.30 -6.62
CA SER A 49 0.33 0.38 -7.76
C SER A 49 -0.45 -0.93 -7.87
N PRO A 50 -1.80 -0.90 -7.83
CA PRO A 50 -2.61 -2.06 -8.20
C PRO A 50 -2.74 -2.22 -9.72
N ASP A 51 -2.42 -1.18 -10.50
CA ASP A 51 -2.74 -1.07 -11.93
C ASP A 51 -1.55 -1.38 -12.86
N SER A 52 -0.37 -1.69 -12.33
CA SER A 52 0.74 -2.18 -13.16
C SER A 52 0.51 -3.66 -13.55
N ALA A 53 1.04 -4.11 -14.69
CA ALA A 53 0.84 -5.48 -15.18
C ALA A 53 1.26 -6.59 -14.18
N LYS A 54 2.14 -6.26 -13.22
CA LYS A 54 2.48 -7.11 -12.06
C LYS A 54 1.78 -6.68 -10.76
N GLY A 55 1.40 -5.41 -10.64
CA GLY A 55 1.06 -4.75 -9.38
C GLY A 55 2.24 -4.75 -8.39
N GLY A 56 2.11 -4.07 -7.25
CA GLY A 56 3.03 -4.26 -6.13
C GLY A 56 3.64 -2.98 -5.57
N TYR A 57 4.86 -3.10 -5.04
CA TYR A 57 5.56 -2.09 -4.26
C TYR A 57 6.89 -1.72 -4.92
N PHE A 58 7.27 -0.45 -4.84
CA PHE A 58 8.48 0.06 -5.48
C PHE A 58 8.92 1.38 -4.84
N LEU A 59 10.16 1.79 -5.11
CA LEU A 59 10.66 3.14 -4.86
C LEU A 59 10.43 4.00 -6.10
N PRO A 60 9.93 5.23 -5.97
CA PRO A 60 9.65 6.07 -7.13
C PRO A 60 10.95 6.46 -7.83
N LYS A 61 10.96 6.40 -9.16
CA LYS A 61 12.07 6.91 -9.98
C LYS A 61 11.94 8.40 -10.32
N ASN A 62 10.74 8.96 -10.16
CA ASN A 62 10.46 10.36 -10.45
C ASN A 62 9.24 10.89 -9.67
N ASN A 63 9.04 12.20 -9.71
CA ASN A 63 7.94 12.88 -9.02
C ASN A 63 6.55 12.48 -9.54
N ASP A 64 6.44 12.02 -10.79
CA ASP A 64 5.14 11.66 -11.37
C ASP A 64 4.62 10.35 -10.79
N GLU A 65 5.49 9.38 -10.53
CA GLU A 65 5.14 8.16 -9.79
C GLU A 65 4.68 8.47 -8.36
N VAL A 66 5.33 9.44 -7.70
CA VAL A 66 4.89 9.91 -6.37
C VAL A 66 3.50 10.52 -6.44
N ARG A 67 3.26 11.43 -7.40
CA ARG A 67 1.95 12.06 -7.60
C ARG A 67 0.84 11.04 -7.89
N ARG A 68 1.12 10.06 -8.77
CA ARG A 68 0.17 8.98 -9.07
C ARG A 68 -0.15 8.16 -7.83
N PHE A 69 0.86 7.80 -7.02
CA PHE A 69 0.65 7.08 -5.78
C PHE A 69 -0.21 7.88 -4.78
N ILE A 70 0.07 9.17 -4.59
CA ILE A 70 -0.72 10.05 -3.69
C ILE A 70 -2.17 10.09 -4.16
N MET A 71 -2.41 10.37 -5.44
CA MET A 71 -3.75 10.44 -6.03
C MET A 71 -4.53 9.14 -5.80
N PHE A 72 -3.89 7.99 -6.06
CA PHE A 72 -4.47 6.68 -5.82
C PHE A 72 -4.78 6.44 -4.33
N ALA A 73 -3.84 6.77 -3.44
CA ALA A 73 -4.00 6.58 -2.01
C ALA A 73 -5.15 7.43 -1.44
N GLU A 74 -5.25 8.70 -1.86
CA GLU A 74 -6.33 9.61 -1.47
C GLU A 74 -7.69 9.13 -1.98
N HIS A 75 -7.76 8.69 -3.24
CA HIS A 75 -8.98 8.10 -3.79
C HIS A 75 -9.42 6.88 -2.97
N ARG A 76 -8.47 5.99 -2.60
CA ARG A 76 -8.76 4.83 -1.77
C ARG A 76 -9.23 5.22 -0.36
N ILE A 77 -8.65 6.24 0.26
CA ILE A 77 -9.09 6.77 1.56
C ILE A 77 -10.55 7.24 1.46
N ASN A 78 -10.88 8.01 0.43
CA ASN A 78 -12.23 8.53 0.22
C ASN A 78 -13.24 7.40 -0.04
N SER A 79 -12.92 6.46 -0.91
CA SER A 79 -13.76 5.29 -1.18
C SER A 79 -13.98 4.44 0.07
N THR A 80 -12.93 4.20 0.86
CA THR A 80 -13.03 3.48 2.14
C THR A 80 -13.93 4.23 3.12
N LYS A 81 -13.79 5.56 3.21
CA LYS A 81 -14.62 6.40 4.08
C LYS A 81 -16.10 6.28 3.71
N GLU A 82 -16.44 6.36 2.43
CA GLU A 82 -17.83 6.19 1.96
C GLU A 82 -18.34 4.77 2.21
N ALA A 83 -17.53 3.73 1.97
CA ALA A 83 -17.92 2.35 2.24
C ALA A 83 -18.24 2.10 3.73
N THR A 84 -17.53 2.76 4.66
CA THR A 84 -17.83 2.66 6.11
C THR A 84 -19.10 3.39 6.53
N ARG A 85 -19.70 4.23 5.67
CA ARG A 85 -20.85 5.06 6.03
C ARG A 85 -22.09 4.23 6.34
N SER A 86 -22.31 3.13 5.62
CA SER A 86 -23.42 2.20 5.88
C SER A 86 -23.27 1.51 7.23
N ALA A 87 -22.07 1.01 7.56
CA ALA A 87 -21.77 0.41 8.86
C ALA A 87 -21.97 1.40 10.02
N LYS A 88 -21.52 2.64 9.87
CA LYS A 88 -21.77 3.71 10.87
C LYS A 88 -23.25 4.01 11.04
N LYS A 89 -24.03 4.04 9.94
CA LYS A 89 -25.49 4.21 10.00
C LYS A 89 -26.17 3.04 10.71
N PHE A 90 -25.73 1.81 10.44
CA PHE A 90 -26.24 0.61 11.11
C PHE A 90 -26.07 0.71 12.63
N LEU A 91 -24.87 1.06 13.11
CA LEU A 91 -24.61 1.25 14.54
C LEU A 91 -25.49 2.35 15.15
N LYS A 92 -25.74 3.44 14.43
CA LYS A 92 -26.60 4.54 14.92
C LYS A 92 -28.07 4.16 14.99
N LYS A 93 -28.55 3.28 14.12
CA LYS A 93 -29.95 2.85 14.04
C LYS A 93 -30.26 1.58 14.83
N GLY A 94 -29.25 0.85 15.30
CA GLY A 94 -29.41 -0.41 16.03
C GLY A 94 -29.80 -1.60 15.15
N GLY A 95 -29.59 -1.52 13.82
CA GLY A 95 -30.02 -2.57 12.90
C GLY A 95 -30.17 -2.09 11.45
N PHE A 96 -30.50 -3.01 10.55
CA PHE A 96 -31.04 -2.67 9.24
C PHE A 96 -32.50 -2.26 9.45
N SER A 97 -32.84 -1.03 9.03
CA SER A 97 -34.24 -0.57 8.97
C SER A 97 -34.93 -1.16 7.76
#